data_AF-A0A6G0XBA2-F1
#
_entry.id   AF-A0A6G0XBA2-F1
#
_cell.length_a   1.000
_cell.length_b   1.000
_cell.length_c   1.000
_cell.angle_alpha   90.00
_cell.angle_beta   90.00
_cell.angle_gamma   90.00
#
_symmetry.space_group_name_H-M   'P 1'
#
loop_
_entity.id
_entity.type
_entity.pdbx_description
1 polymer ?
#
loop_
_entity_poly.entity_id
_entity_poly.type
_entity_poly.pdbx_seq_one_letter_code
_entity_poly.pdbx_strand_id
1 'polypeptide(L)'
;MECLATMEDITEETYVEYQTYPSMEWHPSQFCADVVLQLLDSQFSTFMKKVQEPDCKAELRRLLAKGPPVWIEDKYGFPLPENGDTHIVALWFSSTKEERSAKLTGAVEGEEREKLWSELKELLNAIEDDKEEMRD
;
A
#
# COMPACT_ATOMS: atom_id res chain seq x y z
N MET A 1 0.34 -4.47 -23.86
CA MET A 1 0.15 -5.06 -22.52
C MET A 1 -1.22 -4.58 -22.05
N GLU A 2 -2.00 -5.36 -21.32
CA GLU A 2 -3.33 -4.94 -20.86
C GLU A 2 -3.27 -4.59 -19.36
N CYS A 3 -3.97 -3.54 -18.95
CA CYS A 3 -4.06 -3.14 -17.55
C CYS A 3 -4.97 -4.10 -16.79
N LEU A 4 -4.45 -4.74 -15.73
CA LEU A 4 -5.22 -5.72 -14.94
C LEU A 4 -6.43 -5.12 -14.20
N ALA A 5 -6.47 -3.80 -13.99
CA ALA A 5 -7.56 -3.14 -13.29
C ALA A 5 -8.67 -2.64 -14.22
N THR A 6 -8.32 -2.07 -15.38
CA THR A 6 -9.28 -1.49 -16.33
C THR A 6 -9.59 -2.39 -17.52
N MET A 7 -8.78 -3.43 -17.75
CA MET A 7 -8.80 -4.26 -18.96
C MET A 7 -8.55 -3.47 -20.26
N GLU A 8 -7.97 -2.27 -20.15
CA GLU A 8 -7.60 -1.43 -21.29
C GLU A 8 -6.13 -1.64 -21.67
N ASP A 9 -5.78 -1.35 -22.92
CA ASP A 9 -4.41 -1.44 -23.39
C ASP A 9 -3.50 -0.41 -22.69
N ILE A 10 -2.40 -0.91 -22.12
CA ILE A 10 -1.26 -0.09 -21.69
C ILE A 10 -0.43 0.24 -22.93
N THR A 11 -0.44 1.52 -23.28
CA THR A 11 0.31 2.12 -24.38
C THR A 11 1.58 2.78 -23.87
N GLU A 12 2.42 3.30 -24.77
CA GLU A 12 3.61 4.06 -24.38
C GLU A 12 3.30 5.30 -23.53
N GLU A 13 2.08 5.84 -23.62
CA GLU A 13 1.64 7.00 -22.83
C GLU A 13 1.23 6.61 -21.41
N THR A 14 0.69 5.39 -21.24
CA THR A 14 0.17 4.91 -19.95
C THR A 14 1.07 3.89 -19.27
N TYR A 15 2.24 3.59 -19.86
CA TYR A 15 3.23 2.67 -19.33
C TYR A 15 3.96 3.22 -18.10
N VAL A 16 4.14 2.35 -17.10
CA VAL A 16 4.82 2.63 -15.84
C VAL A 16 5.78 1.50 -15.48
N GLU A 17 6.95 1.86 -14.98
CA GLU A 17 7.87 0.93 -14.33
C GLU A 17 7.96 1.23 -12.84
N TYR A 18 8.29 0.20 -12.06
CA TYR A 18 8.48 0.32 -10.63
C TYR A 18 9.82 -0.27 -10.22
N GLN A 19 10.47 0.37 -9.25
CA GLN A 19 11.77 -0.05 -8.73
C GLN A 19 11.60 -0.73 -7.39
N THR A 20 12.18 -1.92 -7.21
CA THR A 20 12.10 -2.69 -5.96
C THR A 20 13.35 -2.53 -5.09
N TYR A 21 13.21 -2.78 -3.78
CA TYR A 21 14.30 -2.70 -2.80
C TYR A 21 14.44 -4.01 -2.01
N PRO A 22 15.67 -4.51 -1.74
CA PRO A 22 16.97 -3.84 -1.89
C PRO A 22 17.66 -3.96 -3.25
N SER A 23 17.15 -4.76 -4.19
CA SER A 23 17.84 -5.02 -5.47
C SER A 23 18.03 -3.78 -6.34
N MET A 24 17.13 -2.79 -6.21
CA MET A 24 17.05 -1.59 -7.07
C MET A 24 16.76 -1.91 -8.54
N GLU A 25 16.17 -3.08 -8.81
CA GLU A 25 15.76 -3.50 -10.15
C GLU A 25 14.45 -2.83 -10.57
N TRP A 26 14.37 -2.46 -11.85
CA TRP A 26 13.17 -1.90 -12.47
C TRP A 26 12.34 -2.99 -13.14
N HIS A 27 11.03 -2.94 -12.93
CA HIS A 27 10.07 -3.93 -13.41
C HIS A 27 8.87 -3.24 -14.09
N PRO A 28 8.28 -3.85 -15.13
CA PRO A 28 7.08 -3.33 -15.77
C PRO A 28 5.84 -3.49 -14.88
N SER A 29 5.10 -2.40 -14.65
CA SER A 29 3.83 -2.45 -13.94
C SER A 29 2.76 -3.15 -14.77
N GLN A 30 1.90 -3.93 -14.12
CA GLN A 30 0.70 -4.51 -14.73
C GLN A 30 -0.51 -3.54 -14.72
N PHE A 31 -0.32 -2.32 -14.22
CA PHE A 31 -1.32 -1.26 -14.18
C PHE A 31 -0.92 -0.08 -15.07
N CYS A 32 -1.92 0.58 -15.65
CA CYS A 32 -1.73 1.82 -16.38
C CYS A 32 -1.46 2.99 -15.40
N ALA A 33 -0.85 4.05 -15.90
CA ALA A 33 -0.47 5.23 -15.13
C ALA A 33 -1.60 5.78 -14.23
N ASP A 34 -2.82 5.86 -14.74
CA ASP A 34 -3.97 6.40 -14.00
C ASP A 34 -4.31 5.54 -12.77
N VAL A 35 -4.26 4.22 -12.90
CA VAL A 35 -4.48 3.29 -11.79
C VAL A 35 -3.36 3.40 -10.76
N VAL A 36 -2.10 3.51 -11.20
CA VAL A 36 -0.96 3.69 -10.29
C VAL A 36 -1.11 4.99 -9.48
N LEU A 37 -1.47 6.10 -10.14
CA LEU A 37 -1.69 7.39 -9.48
C LEU A 37 -2.87 7.32 -8.49
N GLN A 38 -3.98 6.70 -8.88
CA GLN A 38 -5.12 6.51 -7.99
C GLN A 38 -4.75 5.69 -6.76
N LEU A 39 -3.95 4.63 -6.90
CA LEU A 39 -3.50 3.81 -5.78
C LEU A 39 -2.58 4.59 -4.83
N LEU A 40 -1.66 5.41 -5.36
CA LEU A 40 -0.80 6.29 -4.56
C LEU A 40 -1.62 7.22 -3.65
N ASP A 41 -2.70 7.79 -4.18
CA ASP A 41 -3.53 8.75 -3.44
C ASP A 41 -4.54 8.10 -2.48
N SER A 42 -5.00 6.88 -2.80
CA SER A 42 -6.12 6.26 -2.09
C SER A 42 -5.74 5.18 -1.09
N GLN A 43 -4.60 4.48 -1.22
CA GLN A 43 -4.31 3.34 -0.35
C GLN A 43 -4.18 3.74 1.13
N PHE A 44 -3.45 4.81 1.44
CA PHE A 44 -3.26 5.23 2.84
C PHE A 44 -4.56 5.75 3.46
N SER A 45 -5.32 6.57 2.75
CA SER A 45 -6.61 7.06 3.23
C SER A 45 -7.64 5.93 3.39
N THR A 46 -7.60 4.92 2.51
CA THR A 46 -8.42 3.70 2.63
C THR A 46 -8.00 2.87 3.84
N PHE A 47 -6.70 2.73 4.11
CA PHE A 47 -6.21 2.10 5.34
C PHE A 47 -6.77 2.79 6.59
N MET A 48 -6.68 4.12 6.66
CA MET A 48 -7.19 4.88 7.81
C MET A 48 -8.70 4.72 8.00
N LYS A 49 -9.47 4.71 6.90
CA LYS A 49 -10.92 4.44 6.96
C LYS A 49 -11.22 3.04 7.49
N LYS A 50 -10.52 2.01 7.01
CA LYS A 50 -10.70 0.62 7.48
C LYS A 50 -10.34 0.42 8.94
N VAL A 51 -9.40 1.22 9.45
CA VAL A 51 -9.04 1.22 10.87
C VAL A 51 -10.10 1.90 11.73
N GLN A 52 -10.70 3.00 11.24
CA GLN A 52 -11.75 3.74 11.94
C GLN A 52 -13.10 3.02 11.92
N GLU A 53 -13.43 2.37 10.81
CA GLU A 53 -14.69 1.66 10.57
C GLU A 53 -14.41 0.18 10.20
N PRO A 54 -13.87 -0.63 11.12
CA PRO A 54 -13.51 -2.01 10.81
C PRO A 54 -14.75 -2.89 10.66
N ASP A 55 -14.91 -3.51 9.50
CA ASP A 55 -16.01 -4.45 9.20
C ASP A 55 -15.97 -5.69 10.12
N CYS A 56 -14.78 -6.21 10.41
CA CYS A 56 -14.61 -7.32 11.34
C CYS A 56 -13.27 -7.29 12.10
N LYS A 57 -13.25 -7.85 13.32
CA LYS A 57 -12.04 -7.93 14.16
C LYS A 57 -10.89 -8.67 13.49
N ALA A 58 -11.18 -9.74 12.76
CA ALA A 58 -10.17 -10.54 12.07
C ALA A 58 -9.48 -9.73 10.95
N GLU A 59 -10.22 -8.88 10.25
CA GLU A 59 -9.65 -7.95 9.28
C GLU A 59 -8.81 -6.89 9.98
N LEU A 60 -9.31 -6.26 11.04
CA LEU A 60 -8.54 -5.26 11.80
C LEU A 60 -7.22 -5.83 12.33
N ARG A 61 -7.22 -7.03 12.92
CA ARG A 61 -5.99 -7.71 13.39
C ARG A 61 -4.98 -7.93 12.27
N ARG A 62 -5.43 -8.40 11.10
CA ARG A 62 -4.55 -8.62 9.94
C ARG A 62 -4.01 -7.30 9.38
N LEU A 63 -4.86 -6.28 9.34
CA LEU A 63 -4.50 -4.94 8.88
C LEU A 63 -3.43 -4.33 9.78
N LEU A 64 -3.64 -4.38 11.10
CA LEU A 64 -2.71 -3.84 12.09
C LEU A 64 -1.43 -4.69 12.25
N ALA A 65 -1.48 -5.98 11.93
CA ALA A 65 -0.27 -6.82 11.91
C ALA A 65 0.75 -6.35 10.85
N LYS A 66 0.26 -5.84 9.70
CA LYS A 66 1.12 -5.22 8.68
C LYS A 66 1.56 -3.79 9.07
N GLY A 67 0.71 -3.09 9.80
CA GLY A 67 0.92 -1.70 10.21
C GLY A 67 0.59 -0.68 9.10
N PRO A 68 0.78 0.62 9.39
CA PRO A 68 0.49 1.68 8.42
C PRO A 68 1.36 1.52 7.16
N PRO A 69 0.74 1.50 5.96
CA PRO A 69 1.46 1.34 4.71
C PRO A 69 2.23 2.62 4.38
N VAL A 70 3.45 2.46 3.87
CA VAL A 70 4.33 3.56 3.47
C VAL A 70 4.41 3.67 1.95
N TRP A 71 4.67 2.54 1.29
CA TRP A 71 4.79 2.43 -0.15
C TRP A 71 3.54 1.81 -0.76
N ILE A 72 3.28 2.13 -2.02
CA ILE A 72 2.26 1.46 -2.81
C ILE A 72 2.54 -0.05 -2.87
N GLU A 73 1.51 -0.86 -2.59
CA GLU A 73 1.57 -2.30 -2.75
C GLU A 73 0.37 -2.81 -3.55
N ASP A 74 0.62 -3.73 -4.48
CA ASP A 74 -0.43 -4.58 -5.08
C ASP A 74 0.23 -5.87 -5.56
N LYS A 75 -0.31 -7.02 -5.13
CA LYS A 75 0.26 -8.33 -5.43
C LYS A 75 0.28 -8.66 -6.92
N TYR A 76 -0.66 -8.11 -7.68
CA TYR A 76 -0.83 -8.38 -9.10
C TYR A 76 -0.31 -7.23 -9.96
N GLY A 77 -0.53 -5.99 -9.53
CA GLY A 77 -0.04 -4.78 -10.18
C GLY A 77 1.48 -4.64 -10.13
N PHE A 78 2.07 -5.01 -8.99
CA PHE A 78 3.48 -4.84 -8.69
C PHE A 78 4.06 -6.07 -7.99
N PRO A 79 4.12 -7.22 -8.67
CA PRO A 79 4.67 -8.43 -8.07
C PRO A 79 6.13 -8.22 -7.66
N LEU A 80 6.44 -8.53 -6.39
CA LEU A 80 7.82 -8.52 -5.92
C LEU A 80 8.56 -9.76 -6.43
N PRO A 81 9.80 -9.62 -6.93
CA PRO A 81 10.61 -10.76 -7.35
C PRO A 81 10.99 -11.67 -6.18
N GLU A 82 11.25 -12.96 -6.46
CA GLU A 82 11.69 -13.95 -5.47
C GLU A 82 13.19 -13.81 -5.11
N ASN A 83 13.69 -12.58 -5.04
CA ASN A 83 15.10 -12.24 -4.75
C ASN A 83 15.29 -11.66 -3.33
N GLY A 84 14.22 -11.58 -2.54
CA GLY A 84 14.23 -10.98 -1.20
C GLY A 84 13.85 -9.51 -1.17
N ASP A 85 13.39 -8.94 -2.28
CA ASP A 85 12.81 -7.60 -2.31
C ASP A 85 11.55 -7.51 -1.46
N THR A 86 11.40 -6.37 -0.81
CA THR A 86 10.40 -6.18 0.26
C THR A 86 9.34 -5.14 -0.08
N HIS A 87 9.69 -4.13 -0.88
CA HIS A 87 8.79 -3.04 -1.25
C HIS A 87 9.29 -2.31 -2.50
N ILE A 88 8.43 -1.43 -3.01
CA ILE A 88 8.70 -0.55 -4.15
C ILE A 88 9.18 0.79 -3.62
N VAL A 89 10.21 1.37 -4.24
CA VAL A 89 10.80 2.65 -3.79
C VAL A 89 10.59 3.79 -4.78
N ALA A 90 10.52 3.49 -6.07
CA ALA A 90 10.34 4.48 -7.14
C ALA A 90 9.39 3.98 -8.23
N LEU A 91 8.81 4.93 -8.96
CA LEU A 91 7.93 4.73 -10.10
C LEU A 91 8.41 5.62 -11.24
N TRP A 92 8.50 5.08 -12.45
CA TRP A 92 8.86 5.83 -13.64
C TRP A 92 7.69 5.86 -14.61
N PHE A 93 7.30 7.07 -15.04
CA PHE A 93 6.14 7.27 -15.90
C PHE A 93 6.60 7.57 -17.33
N SER A 94 6.18 6.74 -18.29
CA SER A 94 6.61 6.90 -19.68
C SER A 94 6.06 8.15 -20.34
N SER A 95 4.86 8.64 -19.97
CA SER A 95 4.29 9.87 -20.52
C SER A 95 5.11 11.11 -20.20
N THR A 96 5.59 11.24 -18.97
CA THR A 96 6.35 12.42 -18.52
C THR A 96 7.86 12.22 -18.58
N LYS A 97 8.32 10.96 -18.69
CA LYS A 97 9.73 10.55 -18.56
C LYS A 97 10.33 10.92 -17.21
N GLU A 98 9.49 10.99 -16.17
CA GLU A 98 9.89 11.37 -14.81
C GLU A 98 9.81 10.18 -13.85
N GLU A 99 10.73 10.17 -12.89
CA GLU A 99 10.68 9.32 -11.72
C GLU A 99 9.92 10.02 -10.58
N ARG A 100 9.12 9.24 -9.86
CA ARG A 100 8.41 9.67 -8.66
C ARG A 100 8.64 8.67 -7.54
N SER A 101 8.51 9.14 -6.31
CA SER A 101 8.55 8.25 -5.16
C SER A 101 7.33 7.32 -5.15
N ALA A 102 7.53 6.07 -4.77
CA ALA A 102 6.45 5.09 -4.58
C ALA A 102 5.70 5.26 -3.24
N LYS A 103 6.02 6.30 -2.46
CA LYS A 103 5.36 6.59 -1.18
C LYS A 103 3.92 7.04 -1.38
N LEU A 104 3.02 6.52 -0.55
CA LEU A 104 1.61 6.86 -0.57
C LEU A 104 1.36 8.29 -0.08
N THR A 105 0.37 8.95 -0.66
CA THR A 105 -0.05 10.28 -0.22
C THR A 105 -0.57 10.22 1.22
N GLY A 106 0.09 10.93 2.13
CA GLY A 106 -0.24 10.98 3.56
C GLY A 106 0.40 9.88 4.42
N ALA A 107 1.20 8.99 3.83
CA ALA A 107 1.95 8.01 4.61
C ALA A 107 2.94 8.70 5.56
N VAL A 108 3.00 8.16 6.78
CA VAL A 108 3.96 8.55 7.82
C VAL A 108 5.13 7.59 7.85
N GLU A 109 6.32 8.06 8.24
CA GLU A 109 7.55 7.29 8.31
C GLU A 109 8.28 7.48 9.64
N GLY A 110 9.26 6.61 9.91
CA GLY A 110 10.11 6.72 11.10
C GLY A 110 9.32 6.73 12.40
N GLU A 111 9.64 7.67 13.29
CA GLU A 111 9.01 7.78 14.62
C GLU A 111 7.51 8.03 14.54
N GLU A 112 7.03 8.81 13.56
CA GLU A 112 5.61 9.09 13.40
C GLU A 112 4.83 7.82 13.03
N ARG A 113 5.41 6.98 12.17
CA ARG A 113 4.84 5.68 11.83
C ARG A 113 4.80 4.74 13.02
N GLU A 114 5.89 4.63 13.77
CA GLU A 114 5.95 3.76 14.95
C GLU A 114 4.98 4.21 16.04
N LYS A 115 4.83 5.54 16.22
CA LYS A 115 3.85 6.12 17.13
C LYS A 115 2.42 5.76 16.70
N LEU A 116 2.06 6.04 15.45
CA LEU A 116 0.74 5.68 14.91
C LEU A 116 0.50 4.19 15.07
N TRP A 117 1.46 3.35 14.71
CA TRP A 117 1.30 1.90 14.81
C TRP A 117 1.11 1.42 16.25
N SER A 118 1.77 2.05 17.22
CA SER A 118 1.60 1.76 18.64
C SER A 118 0.21 2.15 19.13
N GLU A 119 -0.25 3.36 18.80
CA GLU A 119 -1.61 3.84 19.12
C GLU A 119 -2.70 2.90 18.53
N LEU A 120 -2.49 2.42 17.31
CA LEU A 120 -3.42 1.47 16.68
C LEU A 120 -3.44 0.10 17.36
N LYS A 121 -2.30 -0.39 17.86
CA LYS A 121 -2.22 -1.63 18.64
C LYS A 121 -2.92 -1.47 19.99
N GLU A 122 -2.76 -0.34 20.65
CA GLU A 122 -3.46 -0.03 21.89
C GLU A 122 -4.97 0.03 21.69
N LEU A 123 -5.44 0.68 20.61
CA LEU A 123 -6.85 0.69 20.23
C LEU A 123 -7.41 -0.72 20.03
N LEU A 124 -6.66 -1.60 19.35
CA LEU A 124 -7.05 -2.99 19.16
C LEU A 124 -7.21 -3.73 20.50
N ASN A 125 -6.26 -3.56 21.42
CA ASN A 125 -6.31 -4.19 22.74
C ASN A 125 -7.52 -3.70 23.54
N ALA A 126 -7.80 -2.39 23.56
CA ALA A 126 -8.97 -1.85 24.25
C ALA A 126 -10.29 -2.42 23.71
N ILE A 127 -10.41 -2.61 22.38
CA ILE A 127 -11.58 -3.24 21.73
C ILE A 127 -11.68 -4.74 22.08
N GLU A 128 -10.58 -5.38 22.46
CA GLU A 128 -10.54 -6.76 22.93
C GLU A 128 -11.02 -6.86 24.39
N ASP A 129 -10.50 -6.00 25.27
CA ASP A 129 -10.81 -5.97 26.70
C ASP A 129 -12.29 -5.62 26.97
N ASP A 130 -12.84 -4.58 26.31
CA ASP A 130 -14.25 -4.14 26.48
C ASP A 130 -15.30 -5.23 26.16
N LYS A 131 -14.92 -6.27 25.41
CA LYS A 131 -15.82 -7.37 25.05
C LYS A 131 -15.72 -8.57 25.98
N GLU A 132 -14.64 -8.70 26.75
CA GLU A 132 -14.55 -9.71 27.79
C GLU A 132 -15.41 -9.30 28.98
N GLU A 133 -15.41 -8.02 29.38
CA GLU A 133 -16.23 -7.52 30.49
C GLU A 133 -17.76 -7.54 30.24
N MET A 134 -18.21 -7.62 28.98
CA MET A 134 -19.64 -7.76 28.64
C MET A 134 -20.14 -9.21 28.57
N ARG A 135 -19.25 -10.20 28.78
CA ARG A 135 -19.57 -11.63 28.73
C ARG A 135 -19.65 -12.30 30.10
N ASP A 136 -19.37 -11.55 31.17
CA ASP A 136 -19.53 -11.94 32.56
C ASP A 136 -20.81 -11.34 33.18
#